data_AF-A0A7W7WHT8-F1
#
_entry.id   AF-A0A7W7WHT8-F1
#
_cell.length_a   1.000
_cell.length_b   1.000
_cell.length_c   1.000
_cell.angle_alpha   90.00
_cell.angle_beta   90.00
_cell.angle_gamma   90.00
#
_symmetry.space_group_name_H-M   'P 1'
#
loop_
_entity.id
_entity.type
_entity.pdbx_description
1 polymer ?
#
loop_
_entity_poly.entity_id
_entity_poly.type
_entity_poly.pdbx_seq_one_letter_code
_entity_poly.pdbx_strand_id
1 'polypeptide(L)'
;MLTPAATQRLRRDLSDLPELLVYAELALLPARGGQSGHVSGATRTAPLPVRADVLSLLGPGAPGPVSDQHGDQVGPAPVLTVIADWARLTVETSRSALTEASHAGLHTGTTGEQIRTLQATADWAARQPWAGDYAAEIHQIVRELSPLAMLAPRRRALPLPCPRCHQLTLAAVDGRDPECSDPDCAVILRPAEYQDHAERHLDELHAFDTPPAVHPAGHPTTTEATVMNDLPAPGTKLSTHLHGLPGLGPWTVSGMATVLETGGRTVLLSIRSRGAAGHVYATGTLSPASAADARRGIGWTVTDLVTTGIRPTHLTLAADGSQFGTPDVIERAASTALDALAPHLAAATATGPLSAEHLPAAATSAAGHAQLRDLTATALGDRDRLIRRFLAGGVQPVELQASTGLSKSSISAIRNSTAGQDTGQLLSA
;
A
#
# COMPACT_ATOMS: atom_id res chain seq x y z
N MET A 1 29.46 -15.65 -4.59
CA MET A 1 28.10 -16.18 -4.88
C MET A 1 27.15 -15.68 -3.81
N LEU A 2 25.93 -15.30 -4.19
CA LEU A 2 24.90 -14.86 -3.24
C LEU A 2 24.26 -16.06 -2.53
N THR A 3 23.82 -15.83 -1.29
CA THR A 3 22.97 -16.78 -0.57
C THR A 3 21.56 -16.78 -1.19
N PRO A 4 20.75 -17.84 -0.98
CA PRO A 4 19.37 -17.87 -1.49
C PRO A 4 18.52 -16.66 -1.05
N ALA A 5 18.71 -16.18 0.19
CA ALA A 5 18.04 -14.99 0.71
C ALA A 5 18.49 -13.71 -0.01
N ALA A 6 19.80 -13.56 -0.24
CA ALA A 6 20.34 -12.42 -1.00
C ALA A 6 19.91 -12.44 -2.47
N THR A 7 19.82 -13.61 -3.10
CA THR A 7 19.27 -13.77 -4.45
C THR A 7 17.79 -13.38 -4.50
N GLN A 8 17.00 -13.77 -3.51
CA GLN A 8 15.59 -13.39 -3.43
C GLN A 8 15.43 -11.88 -3.24
N ARG A 9 16.26 -11.25 -2.40
CA ARG A 9 16.31 -9.79 -2.24
C ARG A 9 16.65 -9.09 -3.55
N LEU A 10 17.68 -9.55 -4.26
CA LEU A 10 18.06 -9.01 -5.57
C LEU A 10 16.89 -9.09 -6.58
N ARG A 11 16.19 -10.22 -6.68
CA ARG A 11 15.04 -10.37 -7.59
C ARG A 11 13.92 -9.37 -7.26
N ARG A 12 13.64 -9.17 -5.97
CA ARG A 12 12.65 -8.19 -5.49
C ARG A 12 13.10 -6.77 -5.84
N ASP A 13 14.34 -6.43 -5.54
CA ASP A 13 14.86 -5.10 -5.80
C ASP A 13 14.80 -4.80 -7.31
N LEU A 14 15.12 -5.77 -8.17
CA LEU A 14 14.93 -5.67 -9.63
C LEU A 14 13.46 -5.59 -10.07
N SER A 15 12.52 -6.21 -9.37
CA SER A 15 11.08 -6.11 -9.69
C SER A 15 10.50 -4.75 -9.36
N ASP A 16 11.06 -4.06 -8.37
CA ASP A 16 10.58 -2.76 -7.91
C ASP A 16 11.11 -1.59 -8.78
N LEU A 17 12.27 -1.77 -9.43
CA LEU A 17 12.93 -0.73 -10.22
C LEU A 17 12.04 -0.04 -11.27
N PRO A 18 11.23 -0.74 -12.10
CA PRO A 18 10.43 -0.07 -13.13
C PRO A 18 9.47 0.97 -12.55
N GLU A 19 8.81 0.64 -11.44
CA GLU A 19 7.87 1.53 -10.77
C GLU A 19 8.61 2.69 -10.08
N LEU A 20 9.71 2.39 -9.39
CA LEU A 20 10.53 3.41 -8.73
C LEU A 20 11.12 4.44 -9.71
N LEU A 21 11.53 4.00 -10.90
CA LEU A 21 12.03 4.89 -11.96
C LEU A 21 10.93 5.81 -12.49
N VAL A 22 9.70 5.30 -12.69
CA VAL A 22 8.56 6.15 -13.08
C VAL A 22 8.32 7.24 -12.04
N TYR A 23 8.37 6.90 -10.75
CA TYR A 23 8.20 7.91 -9.71
C TYR A 23 9.34 8.91 -9.65
N ALA A 24 10.58 8.48 -9.85
CA ALA A 24 11.71 9.38 -9.90
C ALA A 24 11.59 10.38 -11.07
N GLU A 25 11.14 9.92 -12.24
CA GLU A 25 10.84 10.80 -13.39
C GLU A 25 9.72 11.79 -13.05
N LEU A 26 8.65 11.35 -12.37
CA LEU A 26 7.59 12.25 -11.90
C LEU A 26 8.11 13.25 -10.87
N ALA A 27 9.13 12.90 -10.09
CA ALA A 27 9.76 13.80 -9.12
C ALA A 27 10.66 14.87 -9.78
N LEU A 28 10.99 14.76 -11.07
CA LEU A 28 11.60 15.84 -11.85
C LEU A 28 10.62 16.97 -12.11
N LEU A 29 9.32 16.66 -12.19
CA LEU A 29 8.31 17.68 -12.44
C LEU A 29 8.30 18.68 -11.28
N PRO A 30 8.18 19.99 -11.58
CA PRO A 30 8.08 20.99 -10.52
C PRO A 30 6.92 20.62 -9.60
N ALA A 31 7.19 20.50 -8.30
CA ALA A 31 6.13 20.29 -7.33
C ALA A 31 5.13 21.44 -7.47
N ARG A 32 3.87 21.15 -7.84
CA ARG A 32 2.81 22.16 -7.97
C ARG A 32 2.43 22.84 -6.64
N GLY A 33 3.14 22.51 -5.55
CA GLY A 33 3.01 23.13 -4.23
C GLY A 33 4.04 24.23 -3.98
N GLY A 34 3.74 25.45 -4.39
CA GLY A 34 4.05 26.69 -3.64
C GLY A 34 5.49 27.04 -3.24
N GLN A 35 6.53 26.40 -3.78
CA GLN A 35 7.93 26.80 -3.56
C GLN A 35 8.60 27.23 -4.87
N SER A 36 8.13 28.33 -5.47
CA SER A 36 9.06 29.20 -6.19
C SER A 36 9.64 30.17 -5.17
N GLY A 37 10.88 29.90 -4.72
CA GLY A 37 11.62 30.89 -3.94
C GLY A 37 11.71 32.17 -4.76
N HIS A 38 11.10 33.26 -4.29
CA HIS A 38 11.21 34.55 -4.95
C HIS A 38 12.66 35.03 -4.79
N VAL A 39 13.40 35.10 -5.89
CA VAL A 39 14.78 35.60 -5.91
C VAL A 39 14.73 37.12 -6.01
N SER A 40 14.77 37.83 -4.88
CA SER A 40 15.04 39.27 -4.86
C SER A 40 16.55 39.51 -4.72
N GLY A 41 17.24 39.77 -5.84
CA GLY A 41 18.64 40.19 -5.83
C GLY A 41 19.43 39.77 -7.08
N ALA A 42 20.11 40.72 -7.71
CA ALA A 42 20.80 40.61 -9.00
C ALA A 42 22.05 39.70 -9.04
N THR A 43 22.34 38.95 -7.98
CA THR A 43 23.55 38.12 -7.83
C THR A 43 23.27 36.65 -7.52
N ARG A 44 22.03 36.19 -7.65
CA ARG A 44 21.68 34.77 -7.43
C ARG A 44 21.28 34.09 -8.72
N THR A 45 21.94 32.97 -9.02
CA THR A 45 21.57 32.04 -10.09
C THR A 45 20.11 31.64 -9.92
N ALA A 46 19.32 31.70 -11.00
CA ALA A 46 17.93 31.26 -10.96
C ALA A 46 17.84 29.81 -10.48
N PRO A 47 16.88 29.46 -9.60
CA PRO A 47 16.71 28.07 -9.17
C PRO A 47 16.42 27.21 -10.40
N LEU A 48 17.02 26.02 -10.45
CA LEU A 48 16.77 25.07 -11.52
C LEU A 48 15.27 24.74 -11.56
N PRO A 49 14.66 24.61 -12.76
CA PRO A 49 13.23 24.31 -12.89
C PRO A 49 12.89 22.89 -12.40
N VAL A 50 13.89 22.07 -12.13
CA VAL A 50 13.78 20.69 -11.67
C VAL A 50 14.65 20.48 -10.42
N ARG A 51 14.32 19.42 -9.69
CA ARG A 51 15.13 18.95 -8.57
C ARG A 51 16.49 18.45 -9.05
N ALA A 52 17.55 19.19 -8.76
CA ALA A 52 18.90 18.91 -9.23
C ALA A 52 19.45 17.56 -8.74
N ASP A 53 19.05 17.13 -7.55
CA ASP A 53 19.40 15.83 -6.97
C ASP A 53 18.78 14.68 -7.79
N VAL A 54 17.50 14.80 -8.16
CA VAL A 54 16.81 13.81 -9.00
C VAL A 54 17.35 13.82 -10.43
N LEU A 55 17.64 15.00 -10.97
CA LEU A 55 18.26 15.13 -12.29
C LEU A 55 19.66 14.51 -12.32
N SER A 56 20.45 14.66 -11.25
CA SER A 56 21.77 14.03 -11.16
C SER A 56 21.66 12.51 -11.08
N LEU A 57 20.63 12.00 -10.41
CA LEU A 57 20.37 10.58 -10.25
C LEU A 57 19.89 9.90 -11.55
N LEU A 58 19.05 10.57 -12.33
CA LEU A 58 18.46 10.05 -13.57
C LEU A 58 19.17 10.50 -14.84
N GLY A 59 20.02 11.52 -14.73
CA GLY A 59 20.63 12.18 -15.87
C GLY A 59 21.53 11.25 -16.69
N PRO A 60 21.78 11.61 -17.97
CA PRO A 60 22.78 10.93 -18.78
C PRO A 60 24.17 11.26 -18.23
N GLY A 61 24.65 10.49 -17.25
CA GLY A 61 26.03 10.62 -16.80
C GLY A 61 26.99 9.89 -17.72
N ALA A 62 28.25 10.31 -17.68
CA ALA A 62 29.32 9.54 -18.28
C ALA A 62 29.42 8.18 -17.57
N PRO A 63 29.67 7.07 -18.30
CA PRO A 63 29.89 5.78 -17.68
C PRO A 63 31.09 5.83 -16.72
N GLY A 64 30.84 5.50 -15.45
CA GLY A 64 31.83 5.44 -14.36
C GLY A 64 31.76 6.59 -13.33
N PRO A 65 32.52 6.48 -12.22
CA PRO A 65 32.67 7.59 -11.28
C PRO A 65 33.34 8.75 -12.01
N VAL A 66 32.60 9.83 -12.23
CA VAL A 66 33.12 11.00 -12.92
C VAL A 66 34.13 11.68 -12.00
N SER A 67 35.42 11.45 -12.26
CA SER A 67 36.49 12.31 -11.77
C SER A 67 36.45 13.58 -12.60
N ASP A 68 35.47 14.43 -12.33
CA ASP A 68 35.39 15.69 -13.01
C ASP A 68 36.56 16.60 -12.57
N GLN A 69 37.43 16.88 -13.53
CA GLN A 69 38.58 17.77 -13.36
C GLN A 69 38.15 19.21 -13.01
N HIS A 70 36.91 19.59 -13.31
CA HIS A 70 36.35 20.92 -13.05
C HIS A 70 35.53 21.02 -11.75
N GLY A 71 35.26 19.91 -11.07
CA GLY A 71 34.50 19.84 -9.82
C GLY A 71 33.01 20.23 -9.91
N ASP A 72 32.45 20.35 -11.11
CA ASP A 72 31.04 20.55 -11.40
C ASP A 72 30.20 19.26 -11.37
N GLN A 73 30.81 18.07 -11.45
CA GLN A 73 30.13 16.79 -11.20
C GLN A 73 30.54 16.18 -9.86
N VAL A 74 29.61 16.15 -8.91
CA VAL A 74 29.77 15.51 -7.60
C VAL A 74 28.52 14.69 -7.31
N GLY A 75 28.66 13.38 -7.10
CA GLY A 75 27.54 12.52 -6.74
C GLY A 75 27.78 11.04 -7.02
N PRO A 76 26.82 10.16 -6.64
CA PRO A 76 26.83 8.76 -7.03
C PRO A 76 26.69 8.62 -8.55
N ALA A 77 27.08 7.46 -9.10
CA ALA A 77 26.86 7.15 -10.51
C ALA A 77 25.35 7.21 -10.84
N PRO A 78 24.95 7.77 -11.99
CA PRO A 78 23.53 7.82 -12.35
C PRO A 78 22.95 6.43 -12.46
N VAL A 79 21.73 6.27 -11.95
CA VAL A 79 21.03 4.98 -11.84
C VAL A 79 20.93 4.26 -13.19
N LEU A 80 20.58 5.01 -14.24
CA LEU A 80 20.41 4.45 -15.58
C LEU A 80 21.72 3.89 -16.15
N THR A 81 22.85 4.50 -15.78
CA THR A 81 24.19 4.04 -16.21
C THR A 81 24.53 2.72 -15.51
N VAL A 82 24.32 2.65 -14.19
CA VAL A 82 24.56 1.43 -13.40
C VAL A 82 23.71 0.26 -13.92
N ILE A 83 22.42 0.49 -14.21
CA ILE A 83 21.53 -0.52 -14.80
C ILE A 83 22.04 -0.99 -16.17
N ALA A 84 22.44 -0.06 -17.03
CA ALA A 84 22.96 -0.38 -18.36
C ALA A 84 24.27 -1.19 -18.29
N ASP A 85 25.19 -0.81 -17.40
CA ASP A 85 26.48 -1.48 -17.23
C ASP A 85 26.31 -2.91 -16.71
N TRP A 86 25.46 -3.13 -15.69
CA TRP A 86 25.15 -4.48 -15.21
C TRP A 86 24.45 -5.32 -16.28
N ALA A 87 23.51 -4.74 -17.03
CA ALA A 87 22.82 -5.45 -18.10
C ALA A 87 23.81 -5.89 -19.18
N ARG A 88 24.70 -4.99 -19.59
CA ARG A 88 25.76 -5.28 -20.55
C ARG A 88 26.71 -6.36 -20.05
N LEU A 89 27.26 -6.22 -18.84
CA LEU A 89 28.18 -7.20 -18.26
C LEU A 89 27.53 -8.58 -18.20
N THR A 90 26.29 -8.65 -17.71
CA THR A 90 25.55 -9.90 -17.60
C THR A 90 25.41 -10.57 -18.96
N VAL A 91 25.12 -9.82 -20.03
CA VAL A 91 24.96 -10.36 -21.38
C VAL A 91 26.29 -10.85 -21.96
N GLU A 92 27.35 -10.06 -21.82
CA GLU A 92 28.68 -10.41 -22.31
C GLU A 92 29.19 -11.69 -21.66
N THR A 93 28.90 -11.88 -20.37
CA THR A 93 29.36 -13.02 -19.57
C THR A 93 28.42 -14.22 -19.59
N SER A 94 27.13 -14.04 -19.87
CA SER A 94 26.14 -15.13 -19.93
C SER A 94 25.89 -15.69 -21.34
N ARG A 95 26.74 -15.37 -22.33
CA ARG A 95 26.59 -15.81 -23.73
C ARG A 95 26.33 -17.30 -23.94
N SER A 96 26.83 -18.17 -23.07
CA SER A 96 26.57 -19.61 -23.16
C SER A 96 25.32 -20.09 -22.39
N ALA A 97 24.73 -19.22 -21.56
CA ALA A 97 23.60 -19.53 -20.68
C ALA A 97 22.26 -18.95 -21.16
N LEU A 98 22.28 -18.00 -22.10
CA LEU A 98 21.09 -17.36 -22.66
C LEU A 98 20.68 -18.00 -24.00
N THR A 99 19.37 -17.95 -24.29
CA THR A 99 18.84 -18.35 -25.61
C THR A 99 19.04 -17.24 -26.63
N GLU A 100 19.15 -17.56 -27.93
CA GLU A 100 19.28 -16.55 -29.01
C GLU A 100 18.16 -15.49 -28.99
N ALA A 101 16.94 -15.87 -28.59
CA ALA A 101 15.83 -14.92 -28.44
C ALA A 101 16.05 -13.90 -27.30
N SER A 102 16.68 -14.34 -26.20
CA SER A 102 17.10 -13.44 -25.12
C SER A 102 18.18 -12.46 -25.58
N HIS A 103 19.07 -12.87 -26.49
CA HIS A 103 20.11 -12.02 -27.08
C HIS A 103 19.54 -10.92 -28.00
N ALA A 104 18.47 -11.20 -28.75
CA ALA A 104 17.93 -10.25 -29.72
C ALA A 104 17.26 -9.01 -29.08
N GLY A 105 16.61 -9.17 -27.92
CA GLY A 105 15.92 -8.08 -27.20
C GLY A 105 16.84 -7.12 -26.44
N LEU A 106 18.15 -7.32 -26.52
CA LEU A 106 19.17 -6.56 -25.78
C LEU A 106 19.82 -5.44 -26.59
N HIS A 107 19.68 -5.48 -27.92
CA HIS A 107 20.30 -4.51 -28.82
C HIS A 107 19.47 -3.22 -28.97
N THR A 108 18.25 -3.19 -28.44
CA THR A 108 17.30 -2.07 -28.48
C THR A 108 17.61 -0.98 -27.45
N GLY A 109 18.38 -1.30 -26.40
CA GLY A 109 19.04 -0.30 -25.53
C GLY A 109 18.12 0.48 -24.59
N THR A 110 16.85 0.11 -24.42
CA THR A 110 15.96 0.81 -23.49
C THR A 110 16.15 0.32 -22.05
N THR A 111 15.95 1.20 -21.06
CA THR A 111 16.04 0.86 -19.62
C THR A 111 15.13 -0.30 -19.23
N GLY A 112 13.92 -0.37 -19.81
CA GLY A 112 12.97 -1.44 -19.51
C GLY A 112 13.46 -2.82 -19.98
N GLU A 113 14.17 -2.90 -21.10
CA GLU A 113 14.77 -4.15 -21.60
C GLU A 113 15.99 -4.56 -20.79
N GLN A 114 16.80 -3.59 -20.38
CA GLN A 114 17.93 -3.81 -19.48
C GLN A 114 17.45 -4.42 -18.16
N ILE A 115 16.43 -3.83 -17.52
CA ILE A 115 15.85 -4.37 -16.28
C ILE A 115 15.26 -5.77 -16.49
N ARG A 116 14.50 -6.00 -17.57
CA ARG A 116 13.95 -7.34 -17.86
C ARG A 116 15.06 -8.38 -18.05
N THR A 117 16.17 -8.00 -18.67
CA THR A 117 17.34 -8.88 -18.81
C THR A 117 17.92 -9.22 -17.45
N LEU A 118 18.16 -8.21 -16.61
CA LEU A 118 18.68 -8.39 -15.25
C LEU A 118 17.75 -9.29 -14.41
N GLN A 119 16.44 -9.13 -14.53
CA GLN A 119 15.44 -9.99 -13.88
C GLN A 119 15.54 -11.44 -14.38
N ALA A 120 15.56 -11.66 -15.70
CA ALA A 120 15.62 -13.00 -16.30
C ALA A 120 16.92 -13.75 -15.97
N THR A 121 17.99 -13.02 -15.69
CA THR A 121 19.34 -13.56 -15.42
C THR A 121 19.72 -13.55 -13.96
N ALA A 122 18.86 -13.05 -13.05
CA ALA A 122 19.18 -12.85 -11.64
C ALA A 122 19.77 -14.09 -10.96
N ASP A 123 19.25 -15.28 -11.28
CA ASP A 123 19.73 -16.55 -10.70
C ASP A 123 21.10 -16.95 -11.19
N TRP A 124 21.35 -16.72 -12.47
CA TRP A 124 22.64 -16.96 -13.08
C TRP A 124 23.66 -15.96 -12.55
N ALA A 125 23.29 -14.68 -12.46
CA ALA A 125 24.10 -13.59 -11.93
C ALA A 125 24.47 -13.83 -10.45
N ALA A 126 23.55 -14.35 -9.64
CA ALA A 126 23.79 -14.71 -8.24
C ALA A 126 24.93 -15.72 -8.03
N ARG A 127 25.25 -16.52 -9.05
CA ARG A 127 26.32 -17.52 -9.02
C ARG A 127 27.68 -16.98 -9.49
N GLN A 128 27.75 -15.72 -9.92
CA GLN A 128 28.97 -15.12 -10.44
C GLN A 128 29.90 -14.61 -9.33
N PRO A 129 31.21 -14.42 -9.61
CA PRO A 129 32.15 -13.86 -8.63
C PRO A 129 31.81 -12.40 -8.24
N TRP A 130 31.27 -11.63 -9.18
CA TRP A 130 30.86 -10.21 -8.99
C TRP A 130 29.44 -10.03 -8.43
N ALA A 131 28.76 -11.12 -8.06
CA ALA A 131 27.35 -11.06 -7.67
C ALA A 131 27.08 -10.21 -6.41
N GLY A 132 28.07 -10.09 -5.52
CA GLY A 132 27.98 -9.26 -4.31
C GLY A 132 27.86 -7.79 -4.65
N ASP A 133 28.77 -7.29 -5.49
CA ASP A 133 28.80 -5.89 -5.95
C ASP A 133 27.52 -5.56 -6.72
N TYR A 134 27.10 -6.45 -7.61
CA TYR A 134 25.85 -6.33 -8.35
C TYR A 134 24.63 -6.15 -7.43
N ALA A 135 24.47 -7.04 -6.44
CA ALA A 135 23.36 -6.94 -5.52
C ALA A 135 23.42 -5.69 -4.64
N ALA A 136 24.62 -5.28 -4.21
CA ALA A 136 24.81 -4.09 -3.39
C ALA A 136 24.45 -2.81 -4.17
N GLU A 137 24.88 -2.69 -5.42
CA GLU A 137 24.58 -1.52 -6.27
C GLU A 137 23.10 -1.43 -6.63
N ILE A 138 22.46 -2.56 -7.00
CA ILE A 138 21.00 -2.56 -7.26
C ILE A 138 20.23 -2.20 -5.98
N HIS A 139 20.64 -2.72 -4.84
CA HIS A 139 20.01 -2.37 -3.57
C HIS A 139 20.18 -0.88 -3.22
N GLN A 140 21.37 -0.31 -3.48
CA GLN A 140 21.65 1.11 -3.32
C GLN A 140 20.71 1.95 -4.18
N ILE A 141 20.53 1.60 -5.46
CA ILE A 141 19.60 2.27 -6.38
C ILE A 141 18.18 2.27 -5.80
N VAL A 142 17.67 1.12 -5.38
CA VAL A 142 16.33 1.01 -4.79
C VAL A 142 16.20 1.91 -3.56
N ARG A 143 17.23 1.96 -2.71
CA ARG A 143 17.25 2.81 -1.51
C ARG A 143 17.24 4.31 -1.85
N GLU A 144 17.93 4.72 -2.90
CA GLU A 144 17.98 6.12 -3.36
C GLU A 144 16.68 6.55 -4.05
N LEU A 145 16.06 5.67 -4.82
CA LEU A 145 14.79 5.95 -5.51
C LEU A 145 13.56 5.87 -4.59
N SER A 146 13.58 5.00 -3.57
CA SER A 146 12.42 4.76 -2.71
C SER A 146 11.83 6.04 -2.06
N PRO A 147 12.63 7.00 -1.53
CA PRO A 147 12.11 8.25 -0.99
C PRO A 147 11.40 9.13 -2.04
N LEU A 148 11.77 9.01 -3.32
CA LEU A 148 11.17 9.80 -4.41
C LEU A 148 9.77 9.31 -4.77
N ALA A 149 9.46 8.05 -4.48
CA ALA A 149 8.16 7.46 -4.77
C ALA A 149 6.99 8.09 -4.01
N MET A 150 7.24 8.87 -2.95
CA MET A 150 6.24 9.32 -1.96
C MET A 150 5.41 8.18 -1.32
N LEU A 151 5.64 6.95 -1.75
CA LEU A 151 5.14 5.68 -1.24
C LEU A 151 6.23 5.02 -0.41
N ALA A 152 6.86 5.76 0.51
CA ALA A 152 7.85 5.18 1.40
C ALA A 152 7.18 4.02 2.15
N PRO A 153 7.51 2.75 1.83
CA PRO A 153 6.78 1.64 2.40
C PRO A 153 7.05 1.67 3.90
N ARG A 154 6.00 1.60 4.72
CA ARG A 154 6.18 1.79 6.15
C ARG A 154 6.94 0.59 6.67
N ARG A 155 8.07 0.87 7.29
CA ARG A 155 8.86 -0.14 7.99
C ARG A 155 8.41 -0.18 9.43
N ARG A 156 7.94 -1.34 9.87
CA ARG A 156 7.56 -1.61 11.26
C ARG A 156 8.51 -2.64 11.83
N ALA A 157 9.21 -2.28 12.90
CA ALA A 157 9.97 -3.25 13.68
C ALA A 157 9.03 -4.34 14.20
N LEU A 158 9.44 -5.59 14.08
CA LEU A 158 8.72 -6.73 14.64
C LEU A 158 9.30 -7.05 16.01
N PRO A 159 8.47 -7.45 16.99
CA PRO A 159 8.91 -7.59 18.37
C PRO A 159 9.82 -8.79 18.62
N LEU A 160 9.92 -9.73 17.67
CA LEU A 160 10.66 -10.97 17.83
C LEU A 160 12.13 -10.81 17.42
N PRO A 161 13.07 -11.49 18.12
CA PRO A 161 14.44 -11.60 17.65
C PRO A 161 14.49 -12.40 16.34
N CYS A 162 15.46 -12.08 15.49
CA CYS A 162 15.72 -12.83 14.27
C CYS A 162 16.07 -14.29 14.61
N PRO A 163 15.47 -15.30 13.95
CA PRO A 163 15.76 -16.72 14.25
C PRO A 163 17.19 -17.15 13.88
N ARG A 164 17.93 -16.34 13.12
CA ARG A 164 19.26 -16.67 12.62
C ARG A 164 20.38 -15.96 13.37
N CYS A 165 20.29 -14.64 13.56
CA CYS A 165 21.31 -13.87 14.28
C CYS A 165 20.91 -13.52 15.73
N HIS A 166 19.69 -13.85 16.14
CA HIS A 166 19.14 -13.58 17.49
C HIS A 166 19.10 -12.09 17.90
N GLN A 167 19.30 -11.17 16.95
CA GLN A 167 19.18 -9.72 17.20
C GLN A 167 17.73 -9.24 16.97
N LEU A 168 17.33 -8.14 17.64
CA LEU A 168 16.03 -7.47 17.47
C LEU A 168 15.98 -6.63 16.18
N THR A 169 16.23 -7.27 15.06
CA THR A 169 16.46 -6.64 13.76
C THR A 169 15.38 -7.01 12.73
N LEU A 170 14.40 -7.85 13.08
CA LEU A 170 13.29 -8.16 12.18
C LEU A 170 12.41 -6.92 11.95
N ALA A 171 12.11 -6.66 10.69
CA ALA A 171 11.19 -5.61 10.29
C ALA A 171 10.23 -6.11 9.21
N ALA A 172 8.97 -5.74 9.32
CA ALA A 172 8.01 -5.82 8.23
C ALA A 172 8.07 -4.53 7.43
N VAL A 173 8.07 -4.65 6.11
CA VAL A 173 7.89 -3.53 5.18
C VAL A 173 6.56 -3.79 4.48
N ASP A 174 5.69 -2.78 4.38
CA ASP A 174 4.36 -2.94 3.77
C ASP A 174 4.45 -3.68 2.42
N GLY A 175 3.66 -4.75 2.26
CA GLY A 175 3.64 -5.58 1.05
C GLY A 175 4.83 -6.53 0.87
N ARG A 176 5.74 -6.63 1.84
CA ARG A 176 6.92 -7.51 1.80
C ARG A 176 6.95 -8.48 2.98
N ASP A 177 7.59 -9.61 2.74
CA ASP A 177 7.91 -10.58 3.78
C ASP A 177 8.83 -9.95 4.86
N PRO A 178 8.60 -10.26 6.15
CA PRO A 178 9.52 -9.89 7.23
C PRO A 178 10.98 -10.18 6.90
N GLU A 179 11.84 -9.18 7.02
CA GLU A 179 13.27 -9.35 6.80
C GLU A 179 14.10 -8.83 7.97
N CYS A 180 15.22 -9.49 8.22
CA CYS A 180 16.22 -9.03 9.16
C CYS A 180 16.99 -7.84 8.58
N SER A 181 17.07 -6.76 9.36
CA SER A 181 17.73 -5.52 9.01
C SER A 181 19.25 -5.60 9.06
N ASP A 182 19.80 -6.62 9.71
CA ASP A 182 21.23 -6.91 9.75
C ASP A 182 21.70 -7.35 8.35
N PRO A 183 22.64 -6.60 7.73
CA PRO A 183 23.13 -6.90 6.38
C PRO A 183 23.82 -8.26 6.27
N ASP A 184 24.43 -8.76 7.35
CA ASP A 184 25.13 -10.04 7.35
C ASP A 184 24.15 -11.22 7.52
N CYS A 185 23.04 -11.00 8.22
CA CYS A 185 22.03 -12.02 8.43
C CYS A 185 21.05 -12.13 7.25
N ALA A 186 20.44 -11.00 6.87
CA ALA A 186 19.49 -10.82 5.78
C ALA A 186 18.44 -11.95 5.63
N VAL A 187 18.01 -12.60 6.73
CA VAL A 187 16.98 -13.65 6.66
C VAL A 187 15.66 -13.02 6.25
N ILE A 188 14.93 -13.70 5.38
CA ILE A 188 13.57 -13.33 4.96
C ILE A 188 12.68 -14.46 5.46
N LEU A 189 11.62 -14.09 6.19
CA LEU A 189 10.65 -15.03 6.72
C LEU A 189 9.32 -14.82 6.00
N ARG A 190 8.77 -15.87 5.41
CA ARG A 190 7.39 -15.86 4.92
C ARG A 190 6.44 -15.61 6.10
N PRO A 191 5.20 -15.14 5.86
CA PRO A 191 4.24 -14.90 6.93
C PRO A 191 4.01 -16.12 7.83
N ALA A 192 3.92 -17.33 7.24
CA ALA A 192 3.81 -18.58 7.99
C ALA A 192 5.06 -18.89 8.83
N GLU A 193 6.26 -18.72 8.26
CA GLU A 193 7.52 -18.98 8.98
C GLU A 193 7.72 -17.99 10.14
N TYR A 194 7.27 -16.74 9.97
CA TYR A 194 7.26 -15.76 11.06
C TYR A 194 6.25 -16.14 12.15
N GLN A 195 5.08 -16.64 11.78
CA GLN A 195 4.07 -17.12 12.73
C GLN A 195 4.58 -18.33 13.51
N ASP A 196 5.17 -19.33 12.85
CA ASP A 196 5.79 -20.50 13.50
C ASP A 196 6.94 -20.08 14.44
N HIS A 197 7.70 -19.04 14.06
CA HIS A 197 8.74 -18.47 14.91
C HIS A 197 8.15 -17.74 16.13
N ALA A 198 7.04 -17.03 15.96
CA ALA A 198 6.32 -16.38 17.04
C ALA A 198 5.78 -17.39 18.05
N GLU A 199 5.18 -18.48 17.57
CA GLU A 199 4.61 -19.55 18.41
C GLU A 199 5.71 -20.24 19.21
N ARG A 200 6.82 -20.65 18.58
CA ARG A 200 7.96 -21.24 19.30
C ARG A 200 8.53 -20.29 20.36
N HIS A 201 8.64 -19.00 20.05
CA HIS A 201 9.17 -18.02 21.01
C HIS A 201 8.20 -17.80 22.20
N LEU A 202 6.89 -17.85 21.97
CA LEU A 202 5.90 -17.82 23.04
C LEU A 202 5.99 -19.09 23.91
N ASP A 203 6.10 -20.27 23.30
CA ASP A 203 6.28 -21.53 24.03
C ASP A 203 7.54 -21.51 24.92
N GLU A 204 8.65 -20.97 24.40
CA GLU A 204 9.89 -20.76 25.15
C GLU A 204 9.67 -19.83 26.35
N LEU A 205 9.00 -18.69 26.17
CA LEU A 205 8.68 -17.77 27.27
C LEU A 205 7.78 -18.42 28.33
N HIS A 206 6.78 -19.19 27.91
CA HIS A 206 5.89 -19.91 28.81
C HIS A 206 6.61 -21.02 29.59
N ALA A 207 7.61 -21.67 28.97
CA ALA A 207 8.45 -22.65 29.65
C ALA A 207 9.32 -22.01 30.75
N PHE A 208 9.73 -20.74 30.59
CA PHE A 208 10.42 -19.98 31.63
C PHE A 208 9.49 -19.51 32.76
N ASP A 209 8.26 -19.15 32.44
CA ASP A 209 7.27 -18.65 33.41
C ASP A 209 6.59 -19.76 34.21
N THR A 210 6.72 -21.03 33.81
CA THR A 210 6.21 -22.15 34.61
C THR A 210 7.06 -22.27 35.87
N PRO A 211 6.57 -21.87 37.06
CA PRO A 211 7.34 -22.02 38.28
C PRO A 211 7.64 -23.52 38.48
N PRO A 212 8.85 -23.90 38.93
CA PRO A 212 9.13 -25.29 39.26
C PRO A 212 8.06 -25.79 40.23
N ALA A 213 7.45 -26.92 39.91
CA ALA A 213 6.23 -27.43 40.53
C ALA A 213 6.22 -27.23 42.06
N VAL A 214 5.47 -26.22 42.51
CA VAL A 214 5.11 -26.08 43.92
C VAL A 214 3.93 -27.02 44.16
N HIS A 215 4.09 -27.92 45.13
CA HIS A 215 3.07 -28.90 45.53
C HIS A 215 1.69 -28.25 45.77
N PRO A 216 0.59 -28.92 45.38
CA PRO A 216 -0.71 -28.28 45.27
C PRO A 216 -1.40 -28.12 46.64
N ALA A 217 -1.77 -26.89 46.98
CA ALA A 217 -2.91 -26.58 47.84
C ALA A 217 -3.93 -25.81 46.99
N GLY A 218 -5.10 -26.42 46.80
CA GLY A 218 -6.05 -26.05 45.75
C GLY A 218 -6.87 -24.79 46.02
N HIS A 219 -7.35 -24.19 44.93
CA HIS A 219 -8.75 -23.82 44.73
C HIS A 219 -9.00 -23.48 43.24
N PRO A 220 -10.17 -23.85 42.68
CA PRO A 220 -10.54 -23.49 41.33
C PRO A 220 -11.34 -22.17 41.31
N THR A 221 -11.04 -21.28 40.36
CA THR A 221 -11.97 -20.22 39.94
C THR A 221 -12.15 -20.25 38.43
N THR A 222 -13.37 -20.58 38.05
CA THR A 222 -13.95 -20.66 36.72
C THR A 222 -14.36 -19.27 36.25
N THR A 223 -13.94 -18.82 35.06
CA THR A 223 -14.75 -18.02 34.10
C THR A 223 -13.93 -17.71 32.82
N GLU A 224 -14.03 -18.57 31.80
CA GLU A 224 -13.48 -18.29 30.46
C GLU A 224 -14.51 -18.58 29.34
N ALA A 225 -14.95 -17.50 28.69
CA ALA A 225 -15.10 -17.33 27.24
C ALA A 225 -15.77 -18.42 26.36
N THR A 226 -16.91 -19.00 26.76
CA THR A 226 -17.65 -19.96 25.90
C THR A 226 -18.63 -19.32 24.86
N VAL A 227 -18.60 -18.00 24.59
CA VAL A 227 -19.77 -17.32 23.97
C VAL A 227 -19.64 -16.92 22.48
N MET A 228 -18.63 -17.35 21.71
CA MET A 228 -18.40 -16.77 20.36
C MET A 228 -18.59 -17.67 19.13
N ASN A 229 -19.31 -18.79 19.24
CA ASN A 229 -19.57 -19.67 18.09
C ASN A 229 -20.93 -19.47 17.40
N ASP A 230 -21.83 -18.66 17.96
CA ASP A 230 -23.15 -18.47 17.33
C ASP A 230 -23.05 -17.46 16.19
N LEU A 231 -23.58 -17.84 15.02
CA LEU A 231 -23.70 -16.95 13.87
C LEU A 231 -24.68 -15.81 14.19
N PRO A 232 -24.45 -14.59 13.69
CA PRO A 232 -25.37 -13.49 13.93
C PRO A 232 -26.73 -13.78 13.28
N ALA A 233 -27.80 -13.62 14.05
CA ALA A 233 -29.16 -13.88 13.57
C ALA A 233 -29.58 -12.85 12.48
N PRO A 234 -30.41 -13.24 11.49
CA PRO A 234 -31.06 -12.30 10.58
C PRO A 234 -31.74 -11.16 11.34
N GLY A 235 -31.60 -9.94 10.83
CA GLY A 235 -32.05 -8.70 11.46
C GLY A 235 -31.03 -8.05 12.40
N THR A 236 -29.92 -8.71 12.72
CA THR A 236 -28.89 -8.11 13.59
C THR A 236 -28.17 -6.97 12.87
N LYS A 237 -28.14 -5.78 13.47
CA LYS A 237 -27.31 -4.65 13.06
C LYS A 237 -25.98 -4.69 13.76
N LEU A 238 -24.91 -4.67 13.00
CA LEU A 238 -23.53 -4.72 13.47
C LEU A 238 -22.76 -3.52 12.92
N SER A 239 -21.90 -2.94 13.75
CA SER A 239 -20.88 -2.00 13.26
C SER A 239 -19.98 -2.74 12.29
N THR A 240 -19.68 -2.12 11.14
CA THR A 240 -18.86 -2.75 10.11
C THR A 240 -17.75 -1.84 9.63
N HIS A 241 -16.62 -2.45 9.29
CA HIS A 241 -15.52 -1.80 8.61
C HIS A 241 -15.19 -2.57 7.33
N LEU A 242 -15.24 -1.87 6.20
CA LEU A 242 -14.81 -2.40 4.90
C LEU A 242 -13.33 -2.08 4.71
N HIS A 243 -12.52 -3.07 4.37
CA HIS A 243 -11.07 -2.92 4.29
C HIS A 243 -10.53 -3.18 2.89
N GLY A 244 -9.70 -2.24 2.42
CA GLY A 244 -8.86 -2.38 1.23
C GLY A 244 -9.63 -2.39 -0.10
N LEU A 245 -8.94 -2.03 -1.18
CA LEU A 245 -9.35 -2.25 -2.56
C LEU A 245 -8.22 -3.08 -3.17
N PRO A 246 -8.50 -4.05 -4.04
CA PRO A 246 -7.44 -4.77 -4.73
C PRO A 246 -6.47 -3.77 -5.41
N GLY A 247 -5.19 -3.79 -4.99
CA GLY A 247 -4.14 -2.93 -5.57
C GLY A 247 -4.09 -1.47 -5.09
N LEU A 248 -4.94 -1.04 -4.16
CA LEU A 248 -4.87 0.30 -3.55
C LEU A 248 -4.72 0.12 -2.04
N GLY A 249 -3.73 0.78 -1.43
CA GLY A 249 -3.29 0.57 -0.04
C GLY A 249 -4.38 0.61 1.05
N PRO A 250 -4.01 0.46 2.34
CA PRO A 250 -4.97 0.22 3.42
C PRO A 250 -5.89 1.43 3.62
N TRP A 251 -7.14 1.29 3.17
CA TRP A 251 -8.24 2.19 3.50
C TRP A 251 -9.31 1.42 4.26
N THR A 252 -10.04 2.14 5.11
CA THR A 252 -11.14 1.59 5.89
C THR A 252 -12.34 2.51 5.79
N VAL A 253 -13.50 2.00 5.38
CA VAL A 253 -14.78 2.73 5.48
C VAL A 253 -15.60 2.11 6.59
N SER A 254 -16.10 2.95 7.49
CA SER A 254 -16.97 2.53 8.58
C SER A 254 -18.44 2.68 8.19
N GLY A 255 -19.26 1.69 8.55
CA GLY A 255 -20.68 1.67 8.26
C GLY A 255 -21.47 0.85 9.27
N MET A 256 -22.74 0.64 8.94
CA MET A 256 -23.62 -0.26 9.67
C MET A 256 -24.06 -1.38 8.72
N ALA A 257 -23.86 -2.63 9.11
CA ALA A 257 -24.31 -3.80 8.37
C ALA A 257 -25.54 -4.39 9.06
N THR A 258 -26.61 -4.61 8.32
CA THR A 258 -27.74 -5.44 8.75
C THR A 258 -27.56 -6.83 8.14
N VAL A 259 -27.54 -7.85 8.97
CA VAL A 259 -27.55 -9.26 8.54
C VAL A 259 -28.94 -9.56 7.99
N LEU A 260 -29.03 -9.92 6.71
CA LEU A 260 -30.29 -10.25 6.05
C LEU A 260 -30.56 -11.75 6.08
N GLU A 261 -29.51 -12.55 5.89
CA GLU A 261 -29.58 -14.01 5.87
C GLU A 261 -28.24 -14.60 6.30
N THR A 262 -28.27 -15.75 6.98
CA THR A 262 -27.10 -16.56 7.30
C THR A 262 -27.37 -18.01 6.89
N GLY A 263 -26.48 -18.57 6.06
CA GLY A 263 -26.60 -19.92 5.53
C GLY A 263 -25.27 -20.66 5.66
N GLY A 264 -25.14 -21.50 6.69
CA GLY A 264 -23.87 -22.14 7.00
C GLY A 264 -22.78 -21.11 7.30
N ARG A 265 -21.77 -21.00 6.43
CA ARG A 265 -20.72 -19.97 6.53
C ARG A 265 -20.97 -18.76 5.64
N THR A 266 -22.05 -18.71 4.87
CA THR A 266 -22.34 -17.58 3.99
C THR A 266 -23.23 -16.57 4.72
N VAL A 267 -22.97 -15.28 4.50
CA VAL A 267 -23.79 -14.19 5.04
C VAL A 267 -24.24 -13.25 3.94
N LEU A 268 -25.49 -12.81 3.99
CA LEU A 268 -26.03 -11.73 3.15
C LEU A 268 -26.19 -10.47 4.00
N LEU A 269 -25.62 -9.36 3.55
CA LEU A 269 -25.53 -8.10 4.29
C LEU A 269 -26.14 -6.95 3.50
N SER A 270 -26.83 -6.05 4.20
CA SER A 270 -27.12 -4.69 3.74
C SER A 270 -26.26 -3.69 4.50
N ILE A 271 -25.38 -3.00 3.81
CA ILE A 271 -24.40 -2.09 4.39
C ILE A 271 -24.80 -0.65 4.08
N ARG A 272 -24.88 0.17 5.12
CA ARG A 272 -25.07 1.62 5.02
C ARG A 272 -23.83 2.34 5.51
N SER A 273 -23.08 2.94 4.60
CA SER A 273 -21.94 3.80 4.94
C SER A 273 -22.41 5.17 5.40
N ARG A 274 -21.69 5.81 6.33
CA ARG A 274 -21.95 7.20 6.70
C ARG A 274 -21.60 8.10 5.51
N GLY A 275 -22.60 8.74 4.92
CA GLY A 275 -22.43 9.72 3.83
C GLY A 275 -22.70 9.20 2.42
N ALA A 276 -22.95 7.90 2.23
CA ALA A 276 -23.40 7.37 0.94
C ALA A 276 -24.93 7.41 0.84
N ALA A 277 -25.44 7.87 -0.31
CA ALA A 277 -26.85 7.79 -0.64
C ALA A 277 -27.16 6.38 -1.18
N GLY A 278 -27.54 5.46 -0.29
CA GLY A 278 -27.99 4.12 -0.68
C GLY A 278 -27.46 3.00 0.20
N HIS A 279 -27.88 1.79 -0.15
CA HIS A 279 -27.42 0.53 0.45
C HIS A 279 -26.40 -0.13 -0.47
N VAL A 280 -25.32 -0.62 0.09
CA VAL A 280 -24.42 -1.58 -0.57
C VAL A 280 -24.83 -2.96 -0.09
N TYR A 281 -25.15 -3.86 -1.00
CA TYR A 281 -25.41 -5.25 -0.66
C TYR A 281 -24.11 -6.04 -0.79
N ALA A 282 -23.87 -6.96 0.13
CA ALA A 282 -22.68 -7.79 0.15
C ALA A 282 -23.03 -9.23 0.52
N THR A 283 -22.33 -10.19 -0.08
CA THR A 283 -22.33 -11.58 0.35
C THR A 283 -20.92 -12.14 0.39
N GLY A 284 -20.65 -13.09 1.28
CA GLY A 284 -19.32 -13.68 1.44
C GLY A 284 -19.24 -14.72 2.55
N THR A 285 -18.04 -15.23 2.77
CA THR A 285 -17.76 -16.29 3.76
C THR A 285 -17.48 -15.66 5.12
N LEU A 286 -18.37 -15.91 6.08
CA LEU A 286 -18.24 -15.53 7.48
C LEU A 286 -17.31 -16.49 8.24
N SER A 287 -16.42 -15.91 9.02
CA SER A 287 -15.53 -16.62 9.94
C SER A 287 -15.45 -15.86 11.27
N PRO A 288 -15.29 -16.55 12.42
CA PRO A 288 -15.01 -15.90 13.70
C PRO A 288 -13.75 -15.04 13.59
N ALA A 289 -13.72 -13.92 14.30
CA ALA A 289 -12.54 -13.08 14.37
C ALA A 289 -11.37 -13.79 15.07
N SER A 290 -10.14 -13.41 14.73
CA SER A 290 -8.95 -13.89 15.44
C SER A 290 -8.98 -13.47 16.91
N ALA A 291 -8.24 -14.15 17.80
CA ALA A 291 -8.13 -13.74 19.20
C ALA A 291 -7.57 -12.31 19.38
N ALA A 292 -6.77 -11.83 18.42
CA ALA A 292 -6.29 -10.45 18.40
C ALA A 292 -7.41 -9.45 18.05
N ASP A 293 -8.28 -9.80 17.10
CA ASP A 293 -9.38 -8.96 16.64
C ASP A 293 -10.57 -8.98 17.62
N ALA A 294 -10.83 -10.13 18.27
CA ALA A 294 -11.80 -10.25 19.35
C ALA A 294 -11.51 -9.28 20.51
N ARG A 295 -10.23 -9.11 20.87
CA ARG A 295 -9.78 -8.12 21.86
C ARG A 295 -10.04 -6.66 21.44
N ARG A 296 -10.33 -6.42 20.16
CA ARG A 296 -10.70 -5.12 19.60
C ARG A 296 -12.21 -4.96 19.42
N GLY A 297 -13.02 -5.91 19.89
CA GLY A 297 -14.48 -5.90 19.75
C GLY A 297 -14.97 -6.40 18.40
N ILE A 298 -14.10 -6.98 17.57
CA ILE A 298 -14.49 -7.58 16.29
C ILE A 298 -14.97 -9.00 16.56
N GLY A 299 -16.22 -9.31 16.20
CA GLY A 299 -16.79 -10.64 16.37
C GLY A 299 -16.53 -11.55 15.16
N TRP A 300 -16.62 -10.99 13.95
CA TRP A 300 -16.55 -11.78 12.72
C TRP A 300 -15.79 -11.07 11.60
N THR A 301 -15.25 -11.86 10.68
CA THR A 301 -14.66 -11.42 9.41
C THR A 301 -15.37 -12.08 8.25
N VAL A 302 -15.66 -11.31 7.20
CA VAL A 302 -16.26 -11.78 5.94
C VAL A 302 -15.22 -11.67 4.83
N THR A 303 -14.92 -12.80 4.19
CA THR A 303 -14.03 -12.92 3.03
C THR A 303 -14.82 -13.28 1.77
N ASP A 304 -14.15 -13.37 0.63
CA ASP A 304 -14.77 -13.75 -0.66
C ASP A 304 -15.95 -12.84 -1.05
N LEU A 305 -15.80 -11.55 -0.77
CA LEU A 305 -16.89 -10.58 -0.83
C LEU A 305 -17.33 -10.32 -2.28
N VAL A 306 -18.62 -10.46 -2.52
CA VAL A 306 -19.31 -9.98 -3.71
C VAL A 306 -20.21 -8.83 -3.29
N THR A 307 -20.03 -7.66 -3.90
CA THR A 307 -20.72 -6.42 -3.52
C THR A 307 -21.34 -5.71 -4.71
N THR A 308 -22.45 -5.00 -4.52
CA THR A 308 -23.07 -4.14 -5.56
C THR A 308 -22.36 -2.80 -5.78
N GLY A 309 -21.21 -2.57 -5.14
CA GLY A 309 -20.44 -1.32 -5.23
C GLY A 309 -18.95 -1.54 -5.11
N ILE A 310 -18.34 -0.84 -4.15
CA ILE A 310 -16.90 -0.96 -3.83
C ILE A 310 -16.61 -2.42 -3.48
N ARG A 311 -15.56 -3.01 -4.07
CA ARG A 311 -15.11 -4.39 -3.82
C ARG A 311 -14.03 -4.42 -2.73
N PRO A 312 -14.39 -4.50 -1.43
CA PRO A 312 -13.42 -4.63 -0.37
C PRO A 312 -12.67 -5.97 -0.47
N THR A 313 -11.46 -6.01 0.07
CA THR A 313 -10.73 -7.28 0.23
C THR A 313 -11.34 -8.16 1.31
N HIS A 314 -11.80 -7.54 2.40
CA HIS A 314 -12.51 -8.19 3.50
C HIS A 314 -13.34 -7.16 4.28
N LEU A 315 -14.23 -7.66 5.13
CA LEU A 315 -15.11 -6.86 5.96
C LEU A 315 -15.09 -7.41 7.39
N THR A 316 -14.97 -6.54 8.38
CA THR A 316 -15.04 -6.92 9.80
C THR A 316 -16.37 -6.46 10.40
N LEU A 317 -16.99 -7.33 11.20
CA LEU A 317 -18.25 -7.09 11.92
C LEU A 317 -17.96 -7.08 13.42
N ALA A 318 -18.46 -6.08 14.14
CA ALA A 318 -18.37 -6.03 15.59
C ALA A 318 -19.18 -7.16 16.24
N ALA A 319 -18.82 -7.56 17.47
CA ALA A 319 -19.51 -8.61 18.22
C ALA A 319 -20.85 -8.13 18.81
N ASP A 320 -20.99 -6.83 19.03
CA ASP A 320 -22.19 -6.22 19.60
C ASP A 320 -23.20 -5.86 18.50
N GLY A 321 -24.43 -6.33 18.68
CA GLY A 321 -25.50 -6.10 17.72
C GLY A 321 -26.82 -5.71 18.36
N SER A 322 -27.59 -4.89 17.64
CA SER A 322 -28.98 -4.59 17.98
C SER A 322 -29.91 -5.22 16.94
N GLN A 323 -31.06 -5.76 17.33
CA GLN A 323 -32.03 -6.26 16.35
C GLN A 323 -32.69 -5.13 15.56
N PHE A 324 -33.03 -5.42 14.30
CA PHE A 324 -33.72 -4.50 13.40
C PHE A 324 -34.75 -5.21 12.54
N GLY A 325 -35.91 -4.56 12.42
CA GLY A 325 -36.98 -4.96 11.52
C GLY A 325 -37.81 -6.12 12.06
N THR A 326 -38.97 -6.32 11.45
CA THR A 326 -39.73 -7.55 11.58
C THR A 326 -39.20 -8.57 10.57
N PRO A 327 -39.45 -9.89 10.76
CA PRO A 327 -39.08 -10.92 9.78
C PRO A 327 -39.47 -10.56 8.33
N ASP A 328 -40.70 -10.07 8.10
CA ASP A 328 -41.18 -9.67 6.76
C ASP A 328 -40.40 -8.50 6.13
N VAL A 329 -39.82 -7.62 6.95
CA VAL A 329 -38.97 -6.53 6.47
C VAL A 329 -37.60 -7.07 6.09
N ILE A 330 -37.07 -8.02 6.87
CA ILE A 330 -35.78 -8.68 6.61
C ILE A 330 -35.87 -9.52 5.34
N GLU A 331 -36.92 -10.31 5.17
CA GLU A 331 -37.13 -11.15 3.99
C GLU A 331 -37.24 -10.33 2.69
N ARG A 332 -38.02 -9.23 2.70
CA ARG A 332 -38.09 -8.32 1.54
C ARG A 332 -36.74 -7.66 1.23
N ALA A 333 -35.99 -7.29 2.27
CA ALA A 333 -34.65 -6.74 2.10
C ALA A 333 -33.67 -7.79 1.54
N ALA A 334 -33.77 -9.04 1.98
CA ALA A 334 -32.98 -10.16 1.47
C ALA A 334 -33.25 -10.41 -0.01
N SER A 335 -34.52 -10.49 -0.41
CA SER A 335 -34.91 -10.62 -1.83
C SER A 335 -34.37 -9.46 -2.68
N THR A 336 -34.52 -8.21 -2.20
CA THR A 336 -33.98 -7.03 -2.89
C THR A 336 -32.45 -7.09 -3.02
N ALA A 337 -31.76 -7.56 -1.99
CA ALA A 337 -30.31 -7.69 -1.99
C ALA A 337 -29.81 -8.77 -2.96
N LEU A 338 -30.49 -9.92 -3.02
CA LEU A 338 -30.18 -11.01 -3.94
C LEU A 338 -30.38 -10.60 -5.40
N ASP A 339 -31.50 -9.93 -5.71
CA ASP A 339 -31.76 -9.41 -7.06
C ASP A 339 -30.67 -8.40 -7.49
N ALA A 340 -30.25 -7.54 -6.56
CA ALA A 340 -29.19 -6.57 -6.82
C ALA A 340 -27.80 -7.24 -6.96
N LEU A 341 -27.54 -8.33 -6.23
CA LEU A 341 -26.26 -9.07 -6.27
C LEU A 341 -26.16 -10.05 -7.44
N ALA A 342 -27.27 -10.50 -8.03
CA ALA A 342 -27.29 -11.52 -9.07
C ALA A 342 -26.32 -11.26 -10.25
N PRO A 343 -26.23 -10.03 -10.82
CA PRO A 343 -25.26 -9.74 -11.88
C PRO A 343 -23.80 -9.87 -11.42
N HIS A 344 -23.52 -9.58 -10.15
CA HIS A 344 -22.17 -9.60 -9.58
C HIS A 344 -21.74 -11.01 -9.19
N LEU A 345 -22.68 -11.84 -8.70
CA LEU A 345 -22.44 -13.24 -8.37
C LEU A 345 -22.07 -14.06 -9.61
N ALA A 346 -22.76 -13.82 -10.73
CA ALA A 346 -22.43 -14.44 -12.02
C ALA A 346 -21.01 -14.10 -12.50
N ALA A 347 -20.54 -12.88 -12.23
CA ALA A 347 -19.19 -12.44 -12.59
C ALA A 347 -18.10 -12.93 -11.62
N ALA A 348 -18.44 -13.19 -10.35
CA ALA A 348 -17.49 -13.60 -9.32
C ALA A 348 -17.14 -15.10 -9.39
N THR A 349 -18.03 -15.94 -9.91
CA THR A 349 -17.82 -17.38 -10.08
C THR A 349 -16.96 -17.73 -11.29
N ALA A 350 -16.68 -16.77 -12.17
CA ALA A 350 -15.83 -16.98 -13.33
C ALA A 350 -14.35 -16.70 -12.97
N THR A 351 -13.62 -17.74 -12.54
CA THR A 351 -12.14 -17.74 -12.62
C THR A 351 -11.62 -17.83 -14.07
N GLY A 352 -12.46 -17.51 -15.05
CA GLY A 352 -12.15 -17.54 -16.47
C GLY A 352 -11.59 -16.20 -16.98
N PRO A 353 -11.04 -16.18 -18.19
CA PRO A 353 -10.60 -14.94 -18.83
C PRO A 353 -11.76 -13.94 -18.96
N LEU A 354 -11.47 -12.67 -18.69
CA LEU A 354 -12.42 -11.58 -18.91
C LEU A 354 -12.82 -11.54 -20.40
N SER A 355 -14.10 -11.75 -20.67
CA SER A 355 -14.68 -11.63 -22.01
C SER A 355 -15.20 -10.20 -22.26
N ALA A 356 -15.55 -9.89 -23.51
CA ALA A 356 -16.15 -8.61 -23.90
C ALA A 356 -17.45 -8.27 -23.14
N GLU A 357 -18.15 -9.26 -22.59
CA GLU A 357 -19.39 -9.05 -21.81
C GLU A 357 -19.13 -8.35 -20.46
N HIS A 358 -17.87 -8.33 -19.99
CA HIS A 358 -17.46 -7.66 -18.75
C HIS A 358 -17.16 -6.17 -18.94
N LEU A 359 -17.07 -5.68 -20.18
CA LEU A 359 -16.72 -4.29 -20.48
C LEU A 359 -17.70 -3.27 -19.87
N PRO A 360 -19.03 -3.47 -19.88
CA PRO A 360 -19.96 -2.53 -19.26
C PRO A 360 -19.76 -2.39 -17.74
N ALA A 361 -19.45 -3.50 -17.06
CA ALA A 361 -19.18 -3.50 -15.61
C ALA A 361 -17.85 -2.80 -15.28
N ALA A 362 -16.81 -3.04 -16.08
CA ALA A 362 -15.54 -2.32 -15.98
C ALA A 362 -15.70 -0.81 -16.25
N ALA A 363 -16.48 -0.44 -17.27
CA ALA A 363 -16.78 0.96 -17.58
C ALA A 363 -17.57 1.65 -16.46
N THR A 364 -18.55 0.97 -15.87
CA THR A 364 -19.33 1.47 -14.72
C THR A 364 -18.45 1.68 -13.49
N SER A 365 -17.57 0.72 -13.20
CA SER A 365 -16.61 0.83 -12.10
C SER A 365 -15.61 1.97 -12.33
N ALA A 366 -15.06 2.10 -13.55
CA ALA A 366 -14.17 3.21 -13.91
C ALA A 366 -14.87 4.57 -13.81
N ALA A 367 -16.13 4.68 -14.27
CA ALA A 367 -16.94 5.88 -14.14
C ALA A 367 -17.24 6.23 -12.68
N GLY A 368 -17.55 5.23 -11.84
CA GLY A 368 -17.72 5.41 -10.39
C GLY A 368 -16.43 5.89 -9.72
N HIS A 369 -15.27 5.35 -10.10
CA HIS A 369 -13.98 5.84 -9.61
C HIS A 369 -13.67 7.27 -10.07
N ALA A 370 -13.97 7.62 -11.32
CA ALA A 370 -13.83 8.98 -11.83
C ALA A 370 -14.74 9.95 -11.06
N GLN A 371 -16.01 9.59 -10.87
CA GLN A 371 -16.97 10.40 -10.11
C GLN A 371 -16.52 10.59 -8.65
N LEU A 372 -16.00 9.56 -7.98
CA LEU A 372 -15.46 9.68 -6.63
C LEU A 372 -14.25 10.62 -6.56
N ARG A 373 -13.38 10.60 -7.58
CA ARG A 373 -12.26 11.55 -7.71
C ARG A 373 -12.77 12.97 -7.88
N ASP A 374 -13.77 13.18 -8.74
CA ASP A 374 -14.37 14.49 -8.99
C ASP A 374 -15.10 15.04 -7.76
N LEU A 375 -15.83 14.19 -7.04
CA LEU A 375 -16.47 14.53 -5.76
C LEU A 375 -15.42 14.89 -4.69
N THR A 376 -14.31 14.14 -4.63
CA THR A 376 -13.21 14.46 -3.70
C THR A 376 -12.56 15.80 -4.06
N ALA A 377 -12.31 16.04 -5.35
CA ALA A 377 -11.77 17.31 -5.83
C ALA A 377 -12.72 18.49 -5.52
N THR A 378 -14.02 18.29 -5.73
CA THR A 378 -15.07 19.27 -5.41
C THR A 378 -15.12 19.56 -3.92
N ALA A 379 -15.13 18.52 -3.07
CA ALA A 379 -15.14 18.66 -1.62
C ALA A 379 -13.88 19.37 -1.08
N LEU A 380 -12.70 19.10 -1.66
CA LEU A 380 -11.47 19.82 -1.33
C LEU A 380 -11.56 21.29 -1.77
N GLY A 381 -12.09 21.56 -2.97
CA GLY A 381 -12.32 22.92 -3.46
C GLY A 381 -13.29 23.72 -2.59
N ASP A 382 -14.38 23.10 -2.15
CA ASP A 382 -15.37 23.72 -1.24
C ASP A 382 -14.79 23.95 0.15
N ARG A 383 -14.03 22.98 0.70
CA ARG A 383 -13.28 23.16 1.94
C ARG A 383 -12.34 24.36 1.84
N ASP A 384 -11.57 24.46 0.77
CA ASP A 384 -10.60 25.54 0.57
C ASP A 384 -11.31 26.90 0.36
N ARG A 385 -12.49 26.92 -0.27
CA ARG A 385 -13.36 28.10 -0.36
C ARG A 385 -13.87 28.53 1.02
N LEU A 386 -14.31 27.60 1.86
CA LEU A 386 -14.77 27.88 3.23
C LEU A 386 -13.64 28.42 4.11
N ILE A 387 -12.46 27.80 4.06
CA ILE A 387 -11.26 28.26 4.79
C ILE A 387 -10.91 29.70 4.41
N ARG A 388 -10.95 30.03 3.11
CA ARG A 388 -10.74 31.43 2.66
C ARG A 388 -11.77 32.40 3.22
N ARG A 389 -13.05 32.02 3.27
CA ARG A 389 -14.10 32.87 3.86
C ARG A 389 -13.88 33.11 5.35
N PHE A 390 -13.47 32.09 6.11
CA PHE A 390 -13.13 32.25 7.52
C PHE A 390 -11.93 33.16 7.73
N LEU A 391 -10.86 33.00 6.93
CA LEU A 391 -9.69 33.87 6.97
C LEU A 391 -10.04 35.33 6.64
N ALA A 392 -10.91 35.55 5.64
CA ALA A 392 -11.40 36.88 5.29
C ALA A 392 -12.27 37.51 6.40
N GLY A 393 -12.96 36.67 7.19
CA GLY A 393 -13.71 37.07 8.39
C GLY A 393 -12.87 37.29 9.65
N GLY A 394 -11.53 37.24 9.55
CA GLY A 394 -10.63 37.49 10.67
C GLY A 394 -10.34 36.30 11.59
N VAL A 395 -10.85 35.10 11.26
CA VAL A 395 -10.53 33.87 12.01
C VAL A 395 -9.05 33.56 11.89
N GLN A 396 -8.39 33.28 13.02
CA GLN A 396 -6.95 33.11 13.04
C GLN A 396 -6.55 31.72 12.51
N PRO A 397 -5.42 31.58 11.78
CA PRO A 397 -4.98 30.29 11.26
C PRO A 397 -4.81 29.18 12.31
N VAL A 398 -4.51 29.53 13.57
CA VAL A 398 -4.39 28.57 14.68
C VAL A 398 -5.73 27.95 15.06
N GLU A 399 -6.83 28.71 14.98
CA GLU A 399 -8.19 28.25 15.26
C GLU A 399 -8.68 27.31 14.14
N LEU A 400 -8.32 27.62 12.90
CA LEU A 400 -8.59 26.76 11.74
C LEU A 400 -7.78 25.46 11.80
N GLN A 401 -6.52 25.51 12.24
CA GLN A 401 -5.69 24.32 12.43
C GLN A 401 -6.29 23.39 13.47
N ALA A 402 -6.73 23.93 14.61
CA ALA A 402 -7.34 23.14 15.70
C ALA A 402 -8.66 22.47 15.28
N SER A 403 -9.46 23.12 14.42
CA SER A 403 -10.78 22.63 14.01
C SER A 403 -10.77 21.74 12.76
N THR A 404 -9.83 21.93 11.84
CA THR A 404 -9.80 21.21 10.55
C THR A 404 -8.71 20.14 10.46
N GLY A 405 -7.74 20.14 11.38
CA GLY A 405 -6.56 19.26 11.31
C GLY A 405 -5.57 19.63 10.20
N LEU A 406 -5.81 20.71 9.46
CA LEU A 406 -4.90 21.18 8.43
C LEU A 406 -3.66 21.82 9.03
N SER A 407 -2.50 21.55 8.42
CA SER A 407 -1.25 22.17 8.84
C SER A 407 -1.28 23.70 8.59
N LYS A 408 -0.48 24.44 9.37
CA LYS A 408 -0.30 25.89 9.21
C LYS A 408 0.13 26.27 7.79
N SER A 409 0.98 25.45 7.15
CA SER A 409 1.41 25.66 5.76
C SER A 409 0.26 25.44 4.76
N SER A 410 -0.58 24.42 4.96
CA SER A 410 -1.76 24.18 4.12
C SER A 410 -2.76 25.35 4.20
N ILE A 411 -3.03 25.87 5.40
CA ILE A 411 -3.94 27.03 5.58
C ILE A 411 -3.35 28.28 4.90
N SER A 412 -2.03 28.49 5.00
CA SER A 412 -1.35 29.58 4.30
C SER A 412 -1.38 29.42 2.78
N ALA A 413 -1.24 28.21 2.26
CA ALA A 413 -1.33 27.94 0.82
C ALA A 413 -2.75 28.22 0.29
N ILE A 414 -3.78 27.80 1.03
CA ILE A 414 -5.19 28.06 0.70
C ILE A 414 -5.50 29.56 0.71
N ARG A 415 -4.92 30.33 1.65
CA ARG A 415 -5.05 31.81 1.68
C ARG A 415 -4.50 32.47 0.41
N ASN A 416 -3.38 31.94 -0.10
CA ASN A 416 -2.58 32.59 -1.14
C ASN A 416 -2.93 32.14 -2.57
N SER A 417 -3.66 31.04 -2.75
CA SER A 417 -3.97 30.45 -4.06
C SER A 417 -4.88 31.31 -4.97
N THR A 418 -5.58 32.30 -4.42
CA THR A 418 -6.49 33.19 -5.17
C THR A 418 -5.80 34.37 -5.85
N ALA A 419 -4.59 34.75 -5.43
CA ALA A 419 -3.92 35.94 -5.96
C ALA A 419 -3.51 35.82 -7.44
N GLY A 420 -3.50 34.59 -8.00
CA GLY A 420 -3.12 34.33 -9.39
C GLY A 420 -4.26 33.93 -10.33
N GLN A 421 -5.48 33.63 -9.85
CA GLN A 421 -6.58 33.15 -10.69
C GLN A 421 -7.67 34.20 -10.96
N ASP A 422 -7.91 35.15 -10.05
CA ASP A 422 -8.96 36.18 -10.26
C ASP A 422 -8.53 37.34 -11.17
N THR A 423 -7.22 37.56 -11.37
CA THR A 423 -6.72 38.63 -12.24
C THR A 423 -6.95 38.36 -13.73
N GLY A 424 -7.14 37.09 -14.13
CA GLY A 424 -7.43 36.72 -15.53
C GLY A 424 -8.89 36.85 -15.93
N GLN A 425 -9.83 36.75 -14.97
CA GLN A 425 -11.27 36.83 -15.27
C GLN A 425 -11.82 38.26 -15.27
N LEU A 426 -11.17 39.22 -14.60
CA LEU A 426 -11.55 40.64 -14.62
C LEU A 426 -10.97 41.44 -15.81
N LEU A 427 -10.08 40.86 -16.61
CA LEU A 427 -9.54 41.47 -17.84
C LEU A 427 -10.22 40.95 -19.12
N SER A 428 -11.24 40.09 -18.98
CA SER A 428 -11.98 39.46 -20.09
C SER A 428 -13.46 39.88 -20.15
N ALA A 429 -13.85 40.89 -19.35
CA ALA A 429 -15.15 41.57 -19.39
C ALA A 429 -14.88 43.07 -19.53
#